data_AF-A0A662RCR9-F1
#
_entry.id   AF-A0A662RCR9-F1
#
_cell.length_a   1.000
_cell.length_b   1.000
_cell.length_c   1.000
_cell.angle_alpha   90.00
_cell.angle_beta   90.00
_cell.angle_gamma   90.00
#
_symmetry.space_group_name_H-M   'P 1'
#
loop_
_entity.id
_entity.type
_entity.pdbx_description
1 polymer ?
#
loop_
_entity_poly.entity_id
_entity_poly.type
_entity_poly.pdbx_seq_one_letter_code
_entity_poly.pdbx_strand_id
1 'polypeptide(L)'
;NGFLIYELFNFFIDLTKEKHLAHVFVATSDSLFMESVYSEAMLQGRCRYLRVDDFDCGTTTAFLEGHGFTEEEKVLAWEYCGGKPIFLTELIRIDEKEKFVKKMLTTRVNQLKDILDYLDYTKPKVTIGADGYLVEKEDIVNILRRFVDAERIDDEGLNRPAKHFLIKDNILFLDPEGGIIEPQSRLNLLAVREVMKDV
;
A
#
# COMPACT_ATOMS: atom_id res chain seq x y z
N ASN A 1 -2.21 22.41 -1.97
CA ASN A 1 -2.58 22.09 -0.58
C ASN A 1 -1.42 22.08 0.43
N GLY A 2 -0.16 22.26 0.04
CA GLY A 2 0.97 22.20 0.99
C GLY A 2 0.87 23.16 2.18
N PHE A 3 0.39 24.39 1.95
CA PHE A 3 0.23 25.39 3.02
C PHE A 3 -0.75 24.99 4.12
N LEU A 4 -1.88 24.36 3.79
CA LEU A 4 -2.91 24.01 4.78
C LEU A 4 -2.48 22.87 5.69
N ILE A 5 -1.87 21.82 5.12
CA ILE A 5 -1.36 20.68 5.91
C ILE A 5 -0.25 21.18 6.83
N TYR A 6 0.65 22.00 6.31
CA TYR A 6 1.72 22.60 7.11
C TYR A 6 1.19 23.41 8.30
N GLU A 7 0.22 24.29 8.08
CA GLU A 7 -0.43 25.06 9.15
C GLU A 7 -1.13 24.16 10.18
N LEU A 8 -1.79 23.10 9.72
CA LEU A 8 -2.46 22.14 10.60
C LEU A 8 -1.48 21.41 11.52
N PHE A 9 -0.35 20.93 10.99
CA PHE A 9 0.66 20.26 11.82
C PHE A 9 1.34 21.23 12.79
N ASN A 10 1.57 22.49 12.40
CA ASN A 10 2.06 23.51 13.32
C ASN A 10 1.08 23.76 14.47
N PHE A 11 -0.21 23.83 14.17
CA PHE A 11 -1.23 23.92 15.19
C PHE A 11 -1.21 22.70 16.15
N PHE A 12 -0.99 21.48 15.63
CA PHE A 12 -0.85 20.29 16.48
C PHE A 12 0.40 20.35 17.38
N ILE A 13 1.52 20.90 16.89
CA ILE A 13 2.72 21.10 17.70
C ILE A 13 2.44 22.10 18.83
N ASP A 14 1.82 23.25 18.53
CA ASP A 14 1.43 24.25 19.54
C ASP A 14 0.53 23.63 20.62
N LEU A 15 -0.50 22.88 20.24
CA LEU A 15 -1.39 22.21 21.19
C LEU A 15 -0.67 21.19 22.09
N THR A 16 0.28 20.43 21.54
CA THR A 16 0.89 19.28 22.24
C THR A 16 2.15 19.65 23.02
N LYS A 17 3.00 20.53 22.49
CA LYS A 17 4.34 20.85 23.01
C LYS A 17 4.46 22.22 23.66
N GLU A 18 3.69 23.20 23.21
CA GLU A 18 3.75 24.56 23.78
C GLU A 18 2.69 24.72 24.87
N LYS A 19 1.44 24.37 24.56
CA LYS A 19 0.31 24.59 25.48
C LYS A 19 -0.06 23.37 26.31
N HIS A 20 0.38 22.18 25.92
CA HIS A 20 0.07 20.91 26.59
C HIS A 20 -1.45 20.68 26.84
N LEU A 21 -2.29 21.09 25.87
CA LEU A 21 -3.75 21.06 26.01
C LEU A 21 -4.38 19.74 25.56
N ALA A 22 -3.71 18.99 24.69
CA ALA A 22 -4.25 17.77 24.10
C ALA A 22 -3.17 16.78 23.66
N HIS A 23 -3.59 15.53 23.45
CA HIS A 23 -2.86 14.54 22.66
C HIS A 23 -3.49 14.48 21.26
N VAL A 24 -2.66 14.45 20.22
CA VAL A 24 -3.11 14.42 18.83
C VAL A 24 -2.70 13.08 18.20
N PHE A 25 -3.68 12.42 17.57
CA PHE A 25 -3.47 11.23 16.75
C PHE A 25 -3.85 11.54 15.31
N VAL A 26 -2.95 11.25 14.37
CA VAL A 26 -3.21 11.34 12.94
C VAL A 26 -3.14 9.93 12.36
N ALA A 27 -4.20 9.51 11.69
CA ALA A 27 -4.28 8.21 11.02
C ALA A 27 -4.47 8.43 9.52
N THR A 28 -3.69 7.73 8.71
CA THR A 28 -3.71 7.85 7.25
C THR A 28 -3.30 6.52 6.62
N SER A 29 -3.88 6.21 5.47
CA SER A 29 -3.43 5.11 4.60
C SER A 29 -2.52 5.59 3.47
N ASP A 30 -2.36 6.91 3.30
CA ASP A 30 -1.54 7.50 2.24
C ASP A 30 -0.06 7.53 2.67
N SER A 31 0.74 6.64 2.11
CA SER A 31 2.17 6.56 2.40
C SER A 31 2.99 7.71 1.83
N LEU A 32 2.53 8.37 0.75
CA LEU A 32 3.21 9.56 0.23
C LEU A 32 3.02 10.75 1.15
N PHE A 33 1.83 10.84 1.76
CA PHE A 33 1.59 11.78 2.82
C PHE A 33 2.49 11.49 4.03
N MET A 34 2.64 10.21 4.43
CA MET A 34 3.58 9.85 5.50
C MET A 34 5.03 10.20 5.17
N GLU A 35 5.50 9.93 3.94
CA GLU A 35 6.83 10.35 3.45
C GLU A 35 7.01 11.86 3.59
N SER A 36 6.01 12.65 3.19
CA SER A 36 6.07 14.11 3.29
C SER A 36 6.20 14.58 4.74
N VAL A 37 5.43 14.00 5.67
CA VAL A 37 5.46 14.32 7.10
C VAL A 37 6.81 13.89 7.71
N TYR A 38 7.34 12.72 7.33
CA TYR A 38 8.63 12.21 7.82
C TYR A 38 9.81 13.08 7.37
N SER A 39 9.72 13.64 6.15
CA SER A 39 10.74 14.54 5.60
C SER A 39 10.70 15.96 6.22
N GLU A 40 9.64 16.31 6.94
CA GLU A 40 9.46 17.65 7.50
C GLU A 40 10.30 17.82 8.78
N ALA A 41 11.35 18.63 8.70
CA ALA A 41 12.33 18.83 9.78
C ALA A 41 11.69 19.31 11.10
N MET A 42 10.57 20.03 11.04
CA MET A 42 9.88 20.52 12.24
C MET A 42 9.14 19.42 13.02
N LEU A 43 8.86 18.26 12.40
CA LEU A 43 8.24 17.11 13.05
C LEU A 43 9.27 16.07 13.51
N GLN A 44 10.53 16.24 13.10
CA GLN A 44 11.63 15.35 13.44
C GLN A 44 11.79 15.27 14.97
N GLY A 45 11.64 14.06 15.51
CA GLY A 45 11.72 13.78 16.94
C GLY A 45 10.54 14.31 17.78
N ARG A 46 9.49 14.84 17.16
CA ARG A 46 8.33 15.41 17.86
C ARG A 46 7.07 14.54 17.82
N CYS A 47 7.02 13.58 16.91
CA CYS A 47 5.94 12.61 16.76
C CYS A 47 6.45 11.18 16.88
N ARG A 48 5.54 10.25 17.20
CA ARG A 48 5.79 8.80 17.19
C ARG A 48 4.96 8.19 16.07
N TYR A 49 5.60 7.45 15.18
CA TYR A 49 4.93 6.71 14.13
C TYR A 49 4.52 5.33 14.68
N LEU A 50 3.30 4.93 14.34
CA LEU A 50 2.74 3.63 14.69
C LEU A 50 2.16 3.04 13.41
N ARG A 51 2.86 2.06 12.85
CA ARG A 51 2.37 1.28 11.71
C ARG A 51 1.31 0.30 12.19
N VAL A 52 0.11 0.42 11.65
CA VAL A 52 -0.96 -0.59 11.81
C VAL A 52 -1.00 -1.36 10.50
N ASP A 53 -0.50 -2.59 10.56
CA ASP A 53 -0.34 -3.45 9.38
C ASP A 53 -1.42 -4.55 9.32
N ASP A 54 -1.43 -5.28 8.22
CA ASP A 54 -2.20 -6.52 8.07
C ASP A 54 -1.79 -7.56 9.14
N PHE A 55 -2.68 -8.50 9.46
CA PHE A 55 -2.38 -9.57 10.42
C PHE A 55 -1.22 -10.44 9.94
N ASP A 56 -0.39 -10.91 10.87
CA ASP A 56 0.54 -12.00 10.56
C ASP A 56 -0.21 -13.32 10.32
N CYS A 57 0.50 -14.34 9.85
CA CYS A 57 -0.08 -15.65 9.53
C CYS A 57 -0.76 -16.31 10.74
N GLY A 58 -0.16 -16.21 11.93
CA GLY A 58 -0.69 -16.80 13.14
C GLY A 58 -1.98 -16.11 13.59
N THR A 59 -1.98 -14.78 13.59
CA THR A 59 -3.15 -13.95 13.92
C THR A 59 -4.27 -14.17 12.90
N THR A 60 -3.95 -14.27 11.61
CA THR A 60 -4.91 -14.60 10.56
C THR A 60 -5.55 -15.97 10.78
N THR A 61 -4.72 -16.97 11.07
CA THR A 61 -5.16 -18.35 11.32
C THR A 61 -6.08 -18.41 12.53
N ALA A 62 -5.70 -17.78 13.65
CA ALA A 62 -6.51 -17.72 14.87
C ALA A 62 -7.83 -16.97 14.66
N PHE A 63 -7.80 -15.86 13.91
CA PHE A 63 -9.00 -15.09 13.57
C PHE A 63 -9.99 -15.93 12.75
N LEU A 64 -9.51 -16.65 11.74
CA LEU A 64 -10.35 -17.49 10.88
C LEU A 64 -10.87 -18.74 11.59
N GLU A 65 -10.05 -19.35 12.47
CA GLU A 65 -10.47 -20.47 13.32
C GLU A 65 -11.66 -20.08 14.22
N GLY A 66 -11.63 -18.87 14.80
CA GLY A 66 -12.75 -18.32 15.57
C GLY A 66 -14.05 -18.14 14.78
N HIS A 67 -13.99 -18.21 13.44
CA HIS A 67 -15.13 -18.13 12.53
C HIS A 67 -15.45 -19.48 11.84
N GLY A 68 -14.86 -20.58 12.30
CA GLY A 68 -15.20 -21.94 11.84
C GLY A 68 -14.59 -22.35 10.50
N PHE A 69 -13.50 -21.70 10.06
CA PHE A 69 -12.79 -22.09 8.84
C PHE A 69 -12.04 -23.41 9.03
N THR A 70 -12.01 -24.26 8.00
CA THR A 70 -11.16 -25.48 7.98
C THR A 70 -9.69 -25.13 7.76
N GLU A 71 -8.77 -26.07 7.97
CA GLU A 71 -7.34 -25.86 7.68
C GLU A 71 -7.11 -25.48 6.21
N GLU A 72 -7.80 -26.14 5.28
CA GLU A 72 -7.71 -25.86 3.84
C GLU A 72 -8.21 -24.45 3.51
N GLU A 73 -9.33 -24.02 4.12
CA GLU A 73 -9.86 -22.67 3.93
C GLU A 73 -8.95 -21.60 4.52
N LYS A 74 -8.28 -21.89 5.65
CA LYS A 74 -7.29 -20.99 6.26
C LYS A 74 -6.06 -20.81 5.38
N VAL A 75 -5.53 -21.91 4.84
CA VAL A 75 -4.41 -21.88 3.89
C VAL A 75 -4.80 -21.08 2.65
N LEU A 76 -5.97 -21.37 2.06
CA LEU A 76 -6.49 -20.65 0.90
C LEU A 76 -6.64 -19.15 1.18
N ALA A 77 -7.23 -18.77 2.32
CA ALA A 77 -7.39 -17.38 2.71
C ALA A 77 -6.03 -16.67 2.87
N TRP A 78 -5.07 -17.32 3.54
CA TRP A 78 -3.73 -16.77 3.71
C TRP A 78 -3.01 -16.59 2.37
N GLU A 79 -3.07 -17.59 1.49
CA GLU A 79 -2.41 -17.57 0.20
C GLU A 79 -2.86 -16.39 -0.67
N TYR A 80 -4.17 -16.15 -0.74
CA TYR A 80 -4.77 -15.12 -1.60
C TYR A 80 -4.93 -13.75 -0.94
N CYS A 81 -5.41 -13.72 0.29
CA CYS A 81 -5.78 -12.48 0.98
C CYS A 81 -4.71 -11.98 1.95
N GLY A 82 -3.77 -12.85 2.37
CA GLY A 82 -2.86 -12.55 3.47
C GLY A 82 -3.62 -12.28 4.76
N GLY A 83 -3.12 -11.36 5.58
CA GLY A 83 -3.77 -10.95 6.82
C GLY A 83 -4.68 -9.74 6.73
N LYS A 84 -5.05 -9.32 5.52
CA LYS A 84 -5.79 -8.07 5.31
C LYS A 84 -7.22 -8.16 5.87
N PRO A 85 -7.56 -7.45 6.96
CA PRO A 85 -8.80 -7.70 7.68
C PRO A 85 -10.06 -7.56 6.82
N ILE A 86 -10.09 -6.57 5.92
CA ILE A 86 -11.25 -6.36 5.03
C ILE A 86 -11.52 -7.60 4.16
N PHE A 87 -10.48 -8.23 3.60
CA PHE A 87 -10.63 -9.43 2.78
C PHE A 87 -11.05 -10.65 3.62
N LEU A 88 -10.48 -10.79 4.82
CA LEU A 88 -10.87 -11.87 5.74
C LEU A 88 -12.35 -11.74 6.16
N THR A 89 -12.82 -10.52 6.43
CA THR A 89 -14.24 -10.28 6.77
C THR A 89 -15.19 -10.53 5.61
N GLU A 90 -14.75 -10.32 4.37
CA GLU A 90 -15.52 -10.69 3.19
C GLU A 90 -15.61 -12.21 3.06
N LEU A 91 -14.51 -12.94 3.25
CA LEU A 91 -14.49 -14.39 3.18
C LEU A 91 -15.40 -15.08 4.20
N ILE A 92 -15.53 -14.50 5.40
CA ILE A 92 -16.43 -15.01 6.44
C ILE A 92 -17.89 -15.03 5.96
N ARG A 93 -18.27 -14.14 5.05
CA ARG A 93 -19.65 -13.97 4.56
C ARG A 93 -19.95 -14.81 3.31
N ILE A 94 -19.00 -15.60 2.83
CA ILE A 94 -19.09 -16.30 1.55
C ILE A 94 -19.01 -17.82 1.76
N ASP A 95 -19.94 -18.54 1.15
CA ASP A 95 -19.94 -20.01 1.15
C ASP A 95 -18.88 -20.57 0.20
N GLU A 96 -18.88 -20.15 -1.08
CA GLU A 96 -17.93 -20.60 -2.11
C GLU A 96 -16.58 -19.84 -2.05
N LYS A 97 -15.82 -20.00 -0.96
CA LYS A 97 -14.58 -19.25 -0.67
C LYS A 97 -13.54 -19.34 -1.79
N GLU A 98 -13.28 -20.55 -2.32
CA GLU A 98 -12.30 -20.78 -3.38
C GLU A 98 -12.61 -20.00 -4.66
N LYS A 99 -13.88 -20.03 -5.09
CA LYS A 99 -14.33 -19.30 -6.27
C LYS A 99 -14.22 -17.79 -6.05
N PHE A 100 -14.51 -17.33 -4.83
CA PHE A 100 -14.43 -15.92 -4.47
C PHE A 100 -12.99 -15.40 -4.51
N VAL A 101 -12.03 -16.06 -3.87
CA VAL A 101 -10.62 -15.61 -3.88
C VAL A 101 -10.01 -15.64 -5.28
N LYS A 102 -10.33 -16.67 -6.08
CA LYS A 102 -9.89 -16.74 -7.48
C LYS A 102 -10.47 -15.58 -8.29
N LYS A 103 -11.76 -15.27 -8.11
CA LYS A 103 -12.39 -14.13 -8.76
C LYS A 103 -11.74 -12.81 -8.34
N MET A 104 -11.45 -12.61 -7.04
CA MET A 104 -10.74 -11.42 -6.57
C MET A 104 -9.39 -11.25 -7.24
N LEU A 105 -8.60 -12.33 -7.33
CA LEU A 105 -7.31 -12.31 -8.01
C LEU A 105 -7.48 -11.98 -9.49
N THR A 106 -8.37 -12.66 -10.21
CA THR A 106 -8.64 -12.38 -11.64
C THR A 106 -9.06 -10.92 -11.85
N THR A 107 -9.94 -10.39 -11.00
CA THR A 107 -10.34 -8.98 -11.07
C THR A 107 -9.15 -8.06 -10.87
N ARG A 108 -8.28 -8.32 -9.88
CA ARG A 108 -7.11 -7.48 -9.64
C ARG A 108 -6.07 -7.57 -10.75
N VAL A 109 -5.86 -8.75 -11.33
CA VAL A 109 -5.01 -8.96 -12.51
C VAL A 109 -5.52 -8.15 -13.68
N ASN A 110 -6.82 -8.21 -13.98
CA ASN A 110 -7.41 -7.43 -15.07
C ASN A 110 -7.26 -5.93 -14.84
N GLN A 111 -7.50 -5.44 -13.63
CA GLN A 111 -7.26 -4.02 -13.29
C GLN A 111 -5.81 -3.59 -13.55
N LEU A 112 -4.83 -4.42 -13.18
CA LEU A 112 -3.42 -4.13 -13.46
C LEU A 112 -3.11 -4.18 -14.96
N LYS A 113 -3.69 -5.13 -15.71
CA LYS A 113 -3.56 -5.19 -17.17
C LYS A 113 -4.14 -3.93 -17.82
N ASP A 114 -5.32 -3.48 -17.39
CA ASP A 114 -5.96 -2.26 -17.89
C ASP A 114 -5.10 -1.01 -17.62
N ILE A 115 -4.41 -0.95 -16.48
CA ILE A 115 -3.46 0.14 -16.17
C ILE A 115 -2.26 0.10 -17.13
N LEU A 116 -1.69 -1.08 -17.37
CA LEU A 116 -0.56 -1.21 -18.29
C LEU A 116 -0.93 -0.94 -19.75
N ASP A 117 -2.15 -1.30 -20.16
CA ASP A 117 -2.72 -0.97 -21.47
C ASP A 117 -2.94 0.55 -21.60
N TYR A 118 -3.52 1.19 -20.57
CA TYR A 118 -3.66 2.65 -20.51
C TYR A 118 -2.32 3.38 -20.69
N LEU A 119 -1.24 2.84 -20.13
CA LEU A 119 0.12 3.39 -20.24
C LEU A 119 0.76 3.18 -21.63
N ASP A 120 0.23 2.28 -22.49
CA ASP A 120 0.68 2.17 -23.88
C ASP A 120 0.24 3.36 -24.73
N TYR A 121 -0.88 3.97 -24.37
CA TYR A 121 -1.50 5.06 -25.13
C TYR A 121 -1.30 6.43 -24.48
N THR A 122 -0.87 6.48 -23.22
CA THR A 122 -0.84 7.71 -22.45
C THR A 122 0.40 7.81 -21.56
N LYS A 123 0.76 9.06 -21.22
CA LYS A 123 1.82 9.37 -20.26
C LYS A 123 1.22 10.20 -19.14
N PRO A 124 0.66 9.58 -18.09
CA PRO A 124 0.01 10.31 -17.02
C PRO A 124 1.03 11.20 -16.30
N LYS A 125 0.56 12.34 -15.82
CA LYS A 125 1.39 13.30 -15.09
C LYS A 125 1.18 13.13 -13.60
N VAL A 126 2.25 12.88 -12.85
CA VAL A 126 2.24 12.86 -11.40
C VAL A 126 2.89 14.13 -10.85
N THR A 127 2.21 14.77 -9.89
CA THR A 127 2.75 15.92 -9.16
C THR A 127 3.61 15.45 -7.99
N ILE A 128 4.85 15.96 -7.93
CA ILE A 128 5.81 15.75 -6.85
C ILE A 128 6.33 17.13 -6.45
N GLY A 129 6.01 17.57 -5.23
CA GLY A 129 6.24 18.97 -4.83
C GLY A 129 5.40 19.95 -5.67
N ALA A 130 6.04 20.97 -6.24
CA ALA A 130 5.39 21.95 -7.11
C ALA A 130 5.40 21.54 -8.60
N ASP A 131 6.23 20.57 -8.96
CA ASP A 131 6.46 20.16 -10.33
C ASP A 131 5.64 18.93 -10.68
N GLY A 132 5.42 18.71 -11.98
CA GLY A 132 4.77 17.50 -12.45
C GLY A 132 5.57 16.81 -13.53
N TYR A 133 5.63 15.50 -13.41
CA TYR A 133 6.49 14.61 -14.16
C TYR A 133 5.64 13.61 -14.93
N LEU A 134 6.03 13.31 -16.16
CA LEU A 134 5.39 12.26 -16.94
C LEU A 134 5.86 10.89 -16.43
N VAL A 135 4.96 9.92 -16.47
CA VAL A 135 5.23 8.53 -16.12
C VAL A 135 5.40 7.73 -17.41
N GLU A 136 6.49 6.98 -17.51
CA GLU A 136 6.77 6.06 -18.61
C GLU A 136 6.41 4.63 -18.20
N LYS A 137 5.82 3.86 -19.13
CA LYS A 137 5.39 2.48 -18.87
C LYS A 137 6.59 1.59 -18.49
N GLU A 138 7.73 1.78 -19.13
CA GLU A 138 8.94 1.00 -18.91
C GLU A 138 9.42 1.14 -17.47
N ASP A 139 9.36 2.34 -16.89
CA ASP A 139 9.73 2.59 -15.51
C ASP A 139 8.79 1.87 -14.53
N ILE A 140 7.48 1.86 -14.83
CA ILE A 140 6.47 1.13 -14.06
C ILE A 140 6.76 -0.37 -14.09
N VAL A 141 6.95 -0.94 -15.28
CA VAL A 141 7.25 -2.36 -15.46
C VAL A 141 8.55 -2.75 -14.77
N ASN A 142 9.58 -1.91 -14.85
CA ASN A 142 10.86 -2.15 -14.18
C ASN A 142 10.71 -2.25 -12.66
N ILE A 143 9.88 -1.40 -12.04
CA ILE A 143 9.58 -1.50 -10.61
C ILE A 143 8.79 -2.78 -10.31
N LEU A 144 7.71 -3.05 -11.06
CA LEU A 144 6.85 -4.21 -10.82
C LEU A 144 7.58 -5.55 -10.98
N ARG A 145 8.51 -5.66 -11.94
CA ARG A 145 9.34 -6.86 -12.14
C ARG A 145 10.18 -7.22 -10.91
N ARG A 146 10.57 -6.24 -10.09
CA ARG A 146 11.33 -6.52 -8.85
C ARG A 146 10.52 -7.33 -7.83
N PHE A 147 9.19 -7.36 -7.93
CA PHE A 147 8.31 -8.13 -7.05
C PHE A 147 7.97 -9.54 -7.56
N VAL A 148 8.54 -9.96 -8.69
CA VAL A 148 8.39 -11.35 -9.17
C VAL A 148 8.95 -12.32 -8.12
N ASP A 149 10.17 -12.06 -7.64
CA ASP A 149 10.89 -12.93 -6.70
C ASP A 149 11.05 -12.32 -5.29
N ALA A 150 10.55 -11.10 -5.07
CA ALA A 150 10.63 -10.43 -3.77
C ALA A 150 9.24 -9.97 -3.30
N GLU A 151 9.02 -9.94 -1.98
CA GLU A 151 7.83 -9.35 -1.38
C GLU A 151 8.07 -7.88 -0.98
N ARG A 152 9.33 -7.50 -0.76
CA ARG A 152 9.79 -6.18 -0.32
C ARG A 152 11.07 -5.82 -1.06
N ILE A 153 11.24 -4.55 -1.40
CA ILE A 153 12.45 -4.02 -2.04
C ILE A 153 12.83 -2.68 -1.42
N ASP A 154 14.10 -2.29 -1.55
CA ASP A 154 14.55 -0.97 -1.14
C ASP A 154 13.91 0.12 -1.99
N ASP A 155 13.50 1.22 -1.34
CA ASP A 155 12.95 2.41 -2.00
C ASP A 155 14.02 3.18 -2.81
N GLU A 156 15.28 3.04 -2.42
CA GLU A 156 16.39 3.75 -3.04
C GLU A 156 16.58 3.36 -4.52
N GLY A 157 16.85 4.37 -5.35
CA GLY A 157 17.16 4.19 -6.77
C GLY A 157 15.95 3.87 -7.66
N LEU A 158 14.73 3.85 -7.13
CA LEU A 158 13.53 3.68 -7.93
C LEU A 158 13.15 4.96 -8.68
N ASN A 159 12.61 4.81 -9.90
CA ASN A 159 12.09 5.92 -10.67
C ASN A 159 10.95 6.61 -9.89
N ARG A 160 11.19 7.85 -9.45
CA ARG A 160 10.32 8.56 -8.51
C ARG A 160 8.91 8.83 -9.07
N PRO A 161 8.73 9.29 -10.32
CA PRO A 161 7.40 9.39 -10.94
C PRO A 161 6.63 8.07 -10.99
N ALA A 162 7.26 6.99 -11.46
CA ALA A 162 6.64 5.67 -11.58
C ALA A 162 6.25 5.10 -10.21
N LYS A 163 7.14 5.23 -9.22
CA LYS A 163 6.85 4.87 -7.82
C LYS A 163 5.62 5.60 -7.29
N HIS A 164 5.57 6.93 -7.41
CA HIS A 164 4.44 7.72 -6.93
C HIS A 164 3.13 7.35 -7.61
N PHE A 165 3.17 7.03 -8.91
CA PHE A 165 2.00 6.56 -9.63
C PHE A 165 1.47 5.25 -9.04
N LEU A 166 2.34 4.25 -8.84
CA LEU A 166 1.98 2.95 -8.27
C LEU A 166 1.44 3.05 -6.84
N ILE A 167 1.97 3.98 -6.04
CA ILE A 167 1.48 4.21 -4.67
C ILE A 167 0.11 4.90 -4.69
N LYS A 168 -0.07 5.94 -5.52
CA LYS A 168 -1.36 6.64 -5.65
C LYS A 168 -2.48 5.72 -6.12
N ASP A 169 -2.16 4.72 -6.93
CA ASP A 169 -3.11 3.73 -7.42
C ASP A 169 -3.31 2.54 -6.44
N ASN A 170 -2.77 2.62 -5.22
CA ASN A 170 -2.87 1.60 -4.19
C ASN A 170 -2.32 0.21 -4.62
N ILE A 171 -1.33 0.19 -5.50
CA ILE A 171 -0.62 -1.02 -5.93
C ILE A 171 0.52 -1.29 -4.95
N LEU A 172 1.32 -0.26 -4.66
CA LEU A 172 2.46 -0.32 -3.75
C LEU A 172 2.23 0.57 -2.53
N PHE A 173 2.92 0.24 -1.45
CA PHE A 173 2.98 0.98 -0.21
C PHE A 173 4.43 1.32 0.13
N LEU A 174 4.68 2.57 0.54
CA LEU A 174 6.00 3.02 1.00
C LEU A 174 6.05 3.04 2.53
N ASP A 175 7.04 2.39 3.10
CA ASP A 175 7.42 2.53 4.50
C ASP A 175 8.58 3.54 4.59
N PRO A 176 8.31 4.82 4.95
CA PRO A 176 9.35 5.84 5.01
C PRO A 176 10.30 5.66 6.20
N GLU A 177 9.91 4.93 7.25
CA GLU A 177 10.77 4.66 8.41
C GLU A 177 11.78 3.56 8.06
N GLY A 178 11.32 2.51 7.38
CA GLY A 178 12.16 1.39 6.93
C GLY A 178 12.94 1.66 5.64
N GLY A 179 12.52 2.65 4.83
CA GLY A 179 13.08 2.88 3.49
C GLY A 179 12.74 1.76 2.50
N ILE A 180 11.60 1.10 2.71
CA ILE A 180 11.18 -0.11 1.97
C ILE A 180 9.89 0.17 1.23
N ILE A 181 9.72 -0.46 0.07
CA ILE A 181 8.47 -0.48 -0.67
C ILE A 181 8.00 -1.93 -0.88
N GLU A 182 6.70 -2.13 -0.76
CA GLU A 182 6.06 -3.44 -0.88
C GLU A 182 4.69 -3.34 -1.54
N PRO A 183 4.11 -4.43 -2.09
CA PRO A 183 2.75 -4.39 -2.57
C PRO A 183 1.78 -4.10 -1.42
N GLN A 184 0.75 -3.29 -1.68
CA GLN A 184 -0.22 -2.83 -0.67
C GLN A 184 -1.05 -3.98 -0.05
N SER A 185 -0.96 -5.19 -0.60
CA SER A 185 -1.54 -6.41 -0.05
C SER A 185 -0.94 -7.65 -0.72
N ARG A 186 -1.16 -8.82 -0.11
CA ARG A 186 -0.83 -10.10 -0.74
C ARG A 186 -1.54 -10.31 -2.09
N LEU A 187 -2.80 -9.86 -2.20
CA LEU A 187 -3.54 -9.87 -3.47
C LEU A 187 -2.85 -9.03 -4.56
N ASN A 188 -2.32 -7.85 -4.21
CA ASN A 188 -1.54 -7.03 -5.12
C ASN A 188 -0.26 -7.73 -5.56
N LEU A 189 0.47 -8.34 -4.62
CA LEU A 189 1.69 -9.11 -4.93
C LEU A 189 1.39 -10.24 -5.93
N LEU A 190 0.34 -11.04 -5.69
CA LEU A 190 -0.06 -12.12 -6.58
C LEU A 190 -0.45 -11.60 -7.97
N ALA A 191 -1.22 -10.50 -8.02
CA ALA A 191 -1.66 -9.92 -9.28
C ALA A 191 -0.47 -9.37 -10.08
N VAL A 192 0.49 -8.71 -9.42
CA VAL A 192 1.74 -8.25 -10.06
C VAL A 192 2.51 -9.44 -10.63
N ARG A 193 2.71 -10.50 -9.83
CA ARG A 193 3.39 -11.72 -10.29
C ARG A 193 2.71 -12.35 -11.50
N GLU A 194 1.38 -12.36 -11.54
CA GLU A 194 0.63 -12.91 -12.67
C GLU A 194 0.80 -12.06 -13.93
N VAL A 195 0.67 -10.73 -13.81
CA VAL A 195 0.82 -9.82 -14.96
C VAL A 195 2.26 -9.80 -15.49
N MET A 196 3.27 -9.88 -14.62
CA MET A 196 4.68 -9.87 -15.02
C MET A 196 5.15 -11.17 -15.68
N LYS A 197 4.36 -12.25 -15.69
CA LYS A 197 4.65 -13.44 -16.51
C LYS A 197 4.52 -13.16 -18.01
N ASP A 198 3.65 -12.23 -18.37
CA ASP A 198 3.28 -11.92 -19.76
C ASP A 198 4.09 -10.74 -20.35
N VAL A 199 5.02 -10.14 -19.58
CA VAL A 199 5.65 -8.83 -19.88
C VAL A 199 7.18 -8.86 -19.94
#